data_AF-A0A920H013-F1
#
_entry.id   AF-A0A920H013-F1
#
_cell.length_a   1.000
_cell.length_b   1.000
_cell.length_c   1.000
_cell.angle_alpha   90.00
_cell.angle_beta   90.00
_cell.angle_gamma   90.00
#
_symmetry.space_group_name_H-M   'P 1'
#
loop_
_entity.id
_entity.type
_entity.pdbx_description
1 polymer ?
#
loop_
_entity_poly.entity_id
_entity_poly.type
_entity_poly.pdbx_seq_one_letter_code
_entity_poly.pdbx_strand_id
1 'polypeptide(L)'
;MTSDIALVNVGELEGRHAVEKIYGSPKRNLIYENISTIMFLNPEVAGVGMNEQQAQKQGLNYRCASFDFRCIPRAIAMRNTQGFFKILVTDDEDMKILGMRALGEHASSAIQAVALLISMEKGIEELAELIHPHPSILEGIQECVRMLFGKSIYKPSIFQDYLKFKCYRDGSYQPEGSF
;
A
#
# COMPACT_ATOMS: atom_id res chain seq x y z
N MET A 1 7.88 -23.51 -1.69
CA MET A 1 8.65 -23.45 -0.43
C MET A 1 8.94 -21.99 -0.15
N THR A 2 8.57 -21.52 1.05
CA THR A 2 8.73 -20.15 1.56
C THR A 2 10.12 -19.88 2.14
N SER A 3 11.14 -20.65 1.72
CA SER A 3 12.54 -20.57 2.20
C SER A 3 13.14 -19.17 2.12
N ASP A 4 12.54 -18.28 1.33
CA ASP A 4 13.04 -16.96 1.03
C ASP A 4 12.45 -15.87 1.94
N ILE A 5 11.51 -16.20 2.83
CA ILE A 5 10.84 -15.23 3.73
C ILE A 5 11.17 -15.50 5.21
N ALA A 6 12.29 -14.94 5.67
CA ALA A 6 12.75 -15.08 7.05
C ALA A 6 12.16 -14.00 7.98
N LEU A 7 10.85 -14.08 8.27
CA LEU A 7 10.16 -13.16 9.19
C LEU A 7 9.45 -13.90 10.34
N VAL A 8 9.45 -13.30 11.53
CA VAL A 8 8.87 -13.91 12.75
C VAL A 8 7.37 -14.16 12.60
N ASN A 9 6.62 -13.19 12.06
CA ASN A 9 5.18 -13.32 11.83
C ASN A 9 4.82 -14.41 10.81
N VAL A 10 5.72 -14.70 9.87
CA VAL A 10 5.53 -15.80 8.91
C VAL A 10 5.75 -17.14 9.61
N GLY A 11 6.82 -17.27 10.41
CA GLY A 11 7.06 -18.48 11.20
C GLY A 11 5.94 -18.77 12.20
N GLU A 12 5.37 -17.74 12.84
CA GLU A 12 4.22 -17.88 13.73
C GLU A 12 2.96 -18.33 12.98
N LEU A 13 2.65 -17.70 11.85
CA LEU A 13 1.52 -18.08 10.99
C LEU A 13 1.63 -19.54 10.49
N GLU A 14 2.79 -19.93 9.97
CA GLU A 14 3.04 -21.28 9.48
C GLU A 14 3.00 -22.31 10.62
N GLY A 15 3.57 -21.97 11.78
CA GLY A 15 3.52 -22.81 12.99
C GLY A 15 2.10 -23.07 13.46
N ARG A 16 1.26 -22.02 13.54
CA ARG A 16 -0.16 -22.16 13.88
C ARG A 16 -0.89 -23.04 12.85
N HIS A 17 -0.67 -22.79 11.56
CA HIS A 17 -1.32 -23.57 10.49
C HIS A 17 -0.90 -25.04 10.50
N ALA A 18 0.36 -25.35 10.83
CA ALA A 18 0.83 -26.72 10.99
C ALA A 18 0.08 -27.44 12.11
N VAL A 19 -0.10 -26.81 13.28
CA VAL A 19 -0.87 -27.37 14.39
C VAL A 19 -2.35 -27.55 14.00
N GLU A 20 -2.95 -26.58 13.31
CA GLU A 20 -4.33 -26.69 12.81
C GLU A 20 -4.52 -27.85 11.83
N LYS A 21 -3.51 -28.15 10.99
CA LYS A 21 -3.52 -29.32 10.11
C LYS A 21 -3.32 -30.65 10.84
N ILE A 22 -2.55 -30.67 11.93
CA ILE A 22 -2.33 -31.89 12.74
C ILE A 22 -3.64 -32.30 13.44
N TYR A 23 -4.36 -31.33 14.00
CA TYR A 23 -5.56 -31.58 14.82
C TYR A 23 -6.88 -31.39 14.07
N GLY A 24 -6.87 -30.98 12.80
CA GLY A 24 -8.10 -30.74 12.05
C GLY A 24 -7.88 -30.25 10.63
N SER A 25 -8.89 -29.55 10.11
CA SER A 25 -8.84 -28.92 8.78
C SER A 25 -8.91 -27.41 8.95
N PRO A 26 -7.81 -26.68 8.65
CA PRO A 26 -7.82 -25.22 8.75
C PRO A 26 -8.90 -24.63 7.85
N LYS A 27 -9.64 -23.64 8.37
CA LYS A 27 -10.72 -22.97 7.61
C LYS A 27 -10.20 -22.10 6.47
N ARG A 28 -8.94 -21.67 6.53
CA ARG A 28 -8.30 -20.80 5.54
C ARG A 28 -6.95 -21.37 5.15
N ASN A 29 -6.63 -21.26 3.86
CA ASN A 29 -5.29 -21.51 3.37
C ASN A 29 -4.34 -20.41 3.85
N LEU A 30 -3.04 -20.72 3.85
CA LEU A 30 -2.02 -19.71 4.05
C LEU A 30 -2.02 -18.75 2.86
N ILE A 31 -2.10 -17.46 3.18
CA ILE A 31 -2.06 -16.34 2.23
C ILE A 31 -0.76 -15.60 2.51
N TYR A 32 0.06 -15.42 1.48
CA TYR A 32 1.40 -14.84 1.60
C TYR A 32 1.50 -13.47 0.90
N GLU A 33 0.50 -13.12 0.10
CA GLU A 33 0.39 -11.90 -0.69
C GLU A 33 0.29 -10.65 0.20
N ASN A 34 -0.25 -10.80 1.41
CA ASN A 34 -0.44 -9.73 2.39
C ASN A 34 0.68 -9.66 3.44
N ILE A 35 1.82 -10.33 3.24
CA ILE A 35 2.95 -10.22 4.17
C ILE A 35 3.48 -8.78 4.16
N SER A 36 3.45 -8.17 5.35
CA SER A 36 4.08 -6.87 5.60
C SER A 36 5.55 -7.05 5.98
N THR A 37 6.43 -6.30 5.32
CA THR A 37 7.85 -6.15 5.68
C THR A 37 8.06 -4.79 6.33
N ILE A 38 8.70 -4.75 7.49
CA ILE A 38 8.94 -3.53 8.26
C ILE A 38 10.42 -3.45 8.63
N MET A 39 11.01 -2.27 8.44
CA MET A 39 12.35 -1.93 8.89
C MET A 39 12.23 -0.74 9.85
N PHE A 40 12.54 -0.98 11.13
CA PHE A 40 12.46 0.01 12.20
C PHE A 40 13.67 0.97 12.18
N LEU A 41 13.83 1.66 11.05
CA LEU A 41 14.79 2.74 10.86
C LEU A 41 14.20 4.05 11.38
N ASN A 42 15.01 5.12 11.36
CA ASN A 42 14.54 6.47 11.59
C ASN A 42 14.79 7.32 10.33
N PRO A 43 13.77 7.56 9.48
CA PRO A 43 12.36 7.17 9.61
C PRO A 43 12.08 5.70 9.26
N GLU A 44 10.95 5.16 9.74
CA GLU A 44 10.53 3.77 9.47
C GLU A 44 10.26 3.54 7.99
N VAL A 45 10.45 2.29 7.54
CA VAL A 45 10.10 1.84 6.20
C VAL A 45 9.22 0.59 6.29
N ALA A 46 8.07 0.61 5.62
CA ALA A 46 7.15 -0.52 5.56
C ALA A 46 6.66 -0.77 4.14
N GLY A 47 6.29 -2.03 3.86
CA GLY A 47 5.71 -2.43 2.59
C GLY A 47 4.86 -3.67 2.71
N VAL A 48 3.88 -3.81 1.82
CA VAL A 48 3.04 -5.00 1.67
C VAL A 48 2.75 -5.21 0.18
N GLY A 49 2.60 -6.46 -0.24
CA GLY A 49 2.32 -6.82 -1.63
C GLY A 49 3.43 -6.42 -2.61
N MET A 50 3.09 -6.29 -3.88
CA MET A 50 4.01 -6.01 -4.96
C MET A 50 4.52 -4.56 -4.96
N ASN A 51 5.75 -4.37 -5.44
CA ASN A 51 6.24 -3.07 -5.90
C ASN A 51 6.09 -2.96 -7.43
N GLU A 52 6.37 -1.76 -7.96
CA GLU A 52 6.31 -1.51 -9.42
C GLU A 52 7.18 -2.47 -10.23
N GLN A 53 8.42 -2.76 -9.79
CA GLN A 53 9.31 -3.67 -10.53
C GLN A 53 8.76 -5.10 -10.60
N GLN A 54 8.11 -5.56 -9.52
CA GLN A 54 7.46 -6.87 -9.47
C GLN A 54 6.23 -6.89 -10.40
N ALA A 55 5.39 -5.85 -10.36
CA ALA A 55 4.24 -5.73 -11.26
C ALA A 55 4.66 -5.68 -12.74
N GLN A 56 5.71 -4.92 -13.07
CA GLN A 56 6.27 -4.84 -14.42
C GLN A 56 6.84 -6.18 -14.89
N LYS A 57 7.57 -6.90 -14.03
CA LYS A 57 8.09 -8.24 -14.35
C LYS A 57 6.98 -9.25 -14.63
N GLN A 58 5.80 -9.08 -14.01
CA GLN A 58 4.62 -9.90 -14.24
C GLN A 58 3.78 -9.44 -15.43
N GLY A 59 4.16 -8.34 -16.11
CA GLY A 59 3.40 -7.79 -17.23
C GLY A 59 2.05 -7.18 -16.82
N LEU A 60 1.90 -6.76 -15.56
CA LEU A 60 0.66 -6.17 -15.05
C LEU A 60 0.55 -4.69 -15.42
N ASN A 61 -0.63 -4.30 -15.91
CA ASN A 61 -1.01 -2.90 -16.00
C ASN A 61 -1.42 -2.39 -14.62
N TYR A 62 -0.93 -1.21 -14.23
CA TYR A 62 -1.17 -0.68 -12.90
C TYR A 62 -1.26 0.84 -12.87
N ARG A 63 -1.93 1.35 -11.85
CA ARG A 63 -1.94 2.76 -11.46
C ARG A 63 -1.21 2.92 -10.14
N CYS A 64 -0.43 3.97 -10.01
CA CYS A 64 0.36 4.26 -8.82
C CYS A 64 0.11 5.69 -8.36
N ALA A 65 -0.27 5.86 -7.10
CA ALA A 65 -0.34 7.16 -6.44
C ALA A 65 0.71 7.23 -5.33
N SER A 66 1.39 8.38 -5.21
CA SER A 66 2.31 8.67 -4.13
C SER A 66 2.06 10.06 -3.56
N PHE A 67 1.99 10.14 -2.23
CA PHE A 67 1.67 11.34 -1.48
C PHE A 67 2.71 11.59 -0.39
N ASP A 68 3.34 12.76 -0.44
CA ASP A 68 4.43 13.15 0.46
C ASP A 68 3.91 13.72 1.79
N PHE A 69 4.61 13.43 2.89
CA PHE A 69 4.23 13.85 4.24
C PHE A 69 4.27 15.37 4.42
N ARG A 70 4.99 16.11 3.57
CA ARG A 70 4.97 17.59 3.52
C ARG A 70 3.59 18.15 3.18
N CYS A 71 2.68 17.33 2.64
CA CYS A 71 1.29 17.70 2.37
C CYS A 71 0.30 17.18 3.43
N ILE A 72 0.78 16.55 4.51
CA ILE A 72 -0.07 15.99 5.57
C ILE A 72 -0.08 16.93 6.79
N PRO A 73 -1.24 17.51 7.17
CA PRO A 73 -1.32 18.47 8.28
C PRO A 73 -0.77 17.94 9.60
N ARG A 74 -1.05 16.66 9.92
CA ARG A 74 -0.53 16.03 11.14
C ARG A 74 1.00 15.94 11.15
N ALA A 75 1.62 15.56 10.02
CA ALA A 75 3.08 15.47 9.88
C ALA A 75 3.74 16.83 10.07
N ILE A 76 3.14 17.88 9.49
CA ILE A 76 3.56 19.28 9.66
C ILE A 76 3.47 19.69 11.14
N ALA A 77 2.35 19.41 11.80
CA ALA A 77 2.16 19.73 13.21
C ALA A 77 3.18 19.02 14.12
N MET A 78 3.58 17.80 13.76
CA MET A 78 4.61 17.03 14.45
C MET A 78 6.04 17.49 14.13
N ARG A 79 6.22 18.40 13.15
CA ARG A 79 7.52 18.80 12.60
C ARG A 79 8.34 17.62 12.06
N ASN A 80 7.65 16.56 11.64
CA ASN A 80 8.24 15.37 11.05
C ASN A 80 7.56 15.08 9.70
N THR A 81 8.04 15.73 8.66
CA THR A 81 7.47 15.65 7.30
C THR A 81 8.29 14.77 6.37
N GLN A 82 9.29 14.05 6.89
CA GLN A 82 10.08 13.13 6.10
C GLN A 82 9.29 11.85 5.86
N GLY A 83 8.81 11.65 4.63
CA GLY A 83 8.04 10.46 4.32
C GLY A 83 7.14 10.57 3.12
N PHE A 84 6.61 9.43 2.73
CA PHE A 84 5.55 9.32 1.74
C PHE A 84 4.75 8.03 1.93
N PHE A 85 3.52 8.06 1.45
CA PHE A 85 2.77 6.85 1.12
C PHE A 85 2.75 6.65 -0.39
N LYS A 86 2.74 5.38 -0.81
CA LYS A 86 2.65 4.99 -2.21
C LYS A 86 1.79 3.74 -2.34
N ILE A 87 0.74 3.81 -3.13
CA ILE A 87 -0.22 2.72 -3.34
C ILE A 87 -0.22 2.33 -4.82
N LEU A 88 -0.23 1.02 -5.06
CA LEU A 88 -0.28 0.40 -6.37
C LEU A 88 -1.59 -0.37 -6.50
N VAL A 89 -2.34 -0.13 -7.58
CA VAL A 89 -3.59 -0.85 -7.90
C VAL A 89 -3.59 -1.33 -9.34
N THR A 90 -4.40 -2.33 -9.65
CA THR A 90 -4.68 -2.72 -11.04
C THR A 90 -5.26 -1.55 -11.83
N ASP A 91 -4.96 -1.52 -13.12
CA ASP A 91 -5.47 -0.52 -14.06
C ASP A 91 -6.73 -1.05 -14.76
N ASP A 92 -7.75 -1.30 -13.96
CA ASP A 92 -9.09 -1.75 -14.35
C ASP A 92 -10.14 -1.14 -13.40
N GLU A 93 -11.42 -1.42 -13.65
CA GLU A 93 -12.53 -0.91 -12.85
C GLU A 93 -12.49 -1.40 -11.39
N ASP A 94 -11.95 -2.59 -11.14
CA ASP A 94 -11.91 -3.19 -9.79
C ASP A 94 -10.87 -2.52 -8.89
N MET A 95 -9.84 -1.90 -9.47
CA MET A 95 -8.72 -1.25 -8.77
C MET A 95 -8.23 -2.07 -7.56
N LYS A 96 -7.97 -3.37 -7.82
CA LYS A 96 -7.45 -4.30 -6.82
C LYS A 96 -6.08 -3.84 -6.36
N ILE A 97 -5.86 -3.91 -5.05
CA ILE A 97 -4.61 -3.48 -4.45
C ILE A 97 -3.51 -4.47 -4.81
N LEU A 98 -2.48 -3.98 -5.50
CA LEU A 98 -1.27 -4.76 -5.79
C LEU A 98 -0.25 -4.63 -4.66
N GLY A 99 -0.18 -3.47 -4.01
CA GLY A 99 0.70 -3.27 -2.87
C GLY A 99 0.78 -1.83 -2.40
N MET A 100 1.49 -1.63 -1.29
CA MET A 100 1.79 -0.32 -0.74
C MET A 100 3.23 -0.23 -0.24
N ARG A 101 3.82 0.95 -0.34
CA ARG A 101 5.10 1.31 0.28
C ARG A 101 4.89 2.55 1.13
N ALA A 102 5.46 2.55 2.32
CA ALA A 102 5.39 3.63 3.28
C ALA A 102 6.79 3.93 3.81
N LEU A 103 7.14 5.21 3.88
CA LEU A 103 8.33 5.70 4.56
C LEU A 103 7.89 6.87 5.44
N GLY A 104 8.30 6.88 6.70
CA GLY A 104 7.95 7.97 7.62
C GLY A 104 7.36 7.48 8.94
N GLU A 105 7.00 8.45 9.78
CA GLU A 105 6.32 8.19 11.05
C GLU A 105 5.06 7.31 10.85
N HIS A 106 4.90 6.30 11.72
CA HIS A 106 3.79 5.34 11.68
C HIS A 106 3.68 4.48 10.40
N ALA A 107 4.73 4.41 9.57
CA ALA A 107 4.73 3.55 8.38
C ALA A 107 4.42 2.08 8.71
N SER A 108 4.98 1.55 9.80
CA SER A 108 4.75 0.18 10.30
C SER A 108 3.27 -0.12 10.57
N SER A 109 2.54 0.86 11.12
CA SER A 109 1.14 0.71 11.51
C SER A 109 0.19 0.99 10.35
N ALA A 110 0.53 1.97 9.51
CA ALA A 110 -0.29 2.39 8.37
C ALA A 110 -0.49 1.27 7.33
N ILE A 111 0.48 0.37 7.20
CA ILE A 111 0.45 -0.73 6.23
C ILE A 111 -0.68 -1.75 6.50
N GLN A 112 -1.15 -1.84 7.76
CA GLN A 112 -2.08 -2.88 8.19
C GLN A 112 -3.42 -2.85 7.45
N ALA A 113 -3.97 -1.67 7.18
CA ALA A 113 -5.25 -1.54 6.49
C ALA A 113 -5.17 -2.08 5.06
N VAL A 114 -4.06 -1.80 4.36
CA VAL A 114 -3.82 -2.29 3.00
C VAL A 114 -3.55 -3.79 3.00
N ALA A 115 -2.77 -4.29 3.97
CA ALA A 115 -2.54 -5.73 4.14
C ALA A 115 -3.85 -6.51 4.35
N LEU A 116 -4.77 -5.95 5.14
CA LEU A 116 -6.09 -6.54 5.36
C LEU A 116 -6.87 -6.66 4.05
N LEU A 117 -6.95 -5.58 3.26
CA LEU A 117 -7.68 -5.59 2.00
C LEU A 117 -7.09 -6.53 0.95
N ILE A 118 -5.76 -6.65 0.88
CA ILE A 118 -5.09 -7.66 0.05
C ILE A 118 -5.52 -9.07 0.48
N SER A 119 -5.54 -9.35 1.78
CA SER A 119 -5.96 -10.67 2.31
C SER A 119 -7.43 -11.02 2.05
N MET A 120 -8.26 -10.00 1.85
CA MET A 120 -9.69 -10.12 1.58
C MET A 120 -10.00 -10.07 0.07
N GLU A 121 -8.98 -9.89 -0.77
CA GLU A 121 -9.11 -9.68 -2.22
C GLU A 121 -10.04 -8.51 -2.57
N LYS A 122 -9.99 -7.45 -1.76
CA LYS A 122 -10.84 -6.26 -1.90
C LYS A 122 -10.14 -5.14 -2.67
N GLY A 123 -10.95 -4.39 -3.42
CA GLY A 123 -10.51 -3.19 -4.13
C GLY A 123 -10.20 -2.03 -3.18
N ILE A 124 -9.50 -1.02 -3.69
CA ILE A 124 -9.15 0.19 -2.94
C ILE A 124 -10.37 1.05 -2.55
N GLU A 125 -11.53 0.81 -3.16
CA GLU A 125 -12.80 1.49 -2.88
C GLU A 125 -13.22 1.40 -1.42
N GLU A 126 -12.92 0.28 -0.74
CA GLU A 126 -13.20 0.12 0.70
C GLU A 126 -12.48 1.18 1.55
N LEU A 127 -11.29 1.67 1.12
CA LEU A 127 -10.61 2.80 1.79
C LEU A 127 -11.14 4.16 1.35
N ALA A 128 -11.81 4.26 0.21
CA ALA A 128 -12.41 5.51 -0.26
C ALA A 128 -13.66 5.85 0.56
N GLU A 129 -14.46 4.84 0.91
CA GLU A 129 -15.68 4.96 1.71
C GLU A 129 -15.41 5.01 3.23
N LEU A 130 -14.20 4.67 3.66
CA LEU A 130 -13.81 4.71 5.07
C LEU A 130 -13.77 6.15 5.61
N ILE A 131 -14.30 6.36 6.81
CA ILE A 131 -14.11 7.61 7.55
C ILE A 131 -12.68 7.61 8.13
N HIS A 132 -11.80 8.41 7.53
CA HIS A 132 -10.41 8.55 7.98
C HIS A 132 -10.33 9.45 9.23
N PRO A 133 -9.49 9.10 10.22
CA PRO A 133 -9.31 9.91 11.40
C PRO A 133 -8.61 11.24 11.07
N HIS A 134 -9.09 12.33 11.67
CA HIS A 134 -8.53 13.68 11.51
C HIS A 134 -8.25 14.34 12.87
N PRO A 135 -7.11 15.01 13.06
CA PRO A 135 -5.93 15.01 12.18
C PRO A 135 -5.09 13.74 12.38
N SER A 136 -4.66 13.09 11.30
CA SER A 136 -3.81 11.89 11.37
C SER A 136 -2.82 11.79 10.22
N ILE A 137 -1.76 10.98 10.39
CA ILE A 137 -0.84 10.66 9.30
C ILE A 137 -1.57 9.85 8.20
N LEU A 138 -2.57 9.05 8.57
CA LEU A 138 -3.30 8.18 7.64
C LEU A 138 -4.11 8.96 6.58
N GLU A 139 -4.33 10.26 6.78
CA GLU A 139 -4.90 11.14 5.73
C GLU A 139 -4.07 11.12 4.44
N GLY A 140 -2.76 10.83 4.50
CA GLY A 140 -1.96 10.62 3.30
C GLY A 140 -2.34 9.37 2.48
N ILE A 141 -2.83 8.30 3.14
CA ILE A 141 -3.43 7.14 2.46
C ILE A 141 -4.73 7.57 1.80
N GLN A 142 -5.59 8.30 2.52
CA GLN A 142 -6.84 8.83 1.97
C GLN A 142 -6.59 9.65 0.71
N GLU A 143 -5.58 10.53 0.70
CA GLU A 143 -5.25 11.31 -0.48
C GLU A 143 -4.65 10.48 -1.61
N CYS A 144 -3.84 9.44 -1.33
CA CYS A 144 -3.43 8.48 -2.36
C CYS A 144 -4.66 7.83 -3.04
N VAL A 145 -5.65 7.40 -2.25
CA VAL A 145 -6.89 6.81 -2.77
C VAL A 145 -7.65 7.84 -3.61
N ARG A 146 -7.85 9.06 -3.10
CA ARG A 146 -8.50 10.13 -3.86
C ARG A 146 -7.75 10.48 -5.15
N MET A 147 -6.42 10.40 -5.19
CA MET A 147 -5.63 10.59 -6.40
C MET A 147 -5.91 9.49 -7.42
N LEU A 148 -5.99 8.22 -6.99
CA LEU A 148 -6.36 7.10 -7.86
C LEU A 148 -7.78 7.29 -8.44
N PHE A 149 -8.73 7.83 -7.68
CA PHE A 149 -10.07 8.13 -8.18
C PHE A 149 -10.20 9.49 -8.92
N GLY A 150 -9.12 10.28 -9.05
CA GLY A 150 -9.18 11.62 -9.65
C GLY A 150 -9.94 12.68 -8.81
N LYS A 151 -10.26 12.35 -7.55
CA LYS A 151 -11.06 13.18 -6.63
C LYS A 151 -10.21 13.92 -5.58
N SER A 152 -8.88 13.80 -5.63
CA SER A 152 -8.01 14.47 -4.64
C SER A 152 -8.16 15.99 -4.69
N ILE A 153 -8.11 16.58 -3.49
CA ILE A 153 -8.11 18.03 -3.29
C ILE A 153 -6.77 18.59 -3.77
N TYR A 154 -5.68 17.85 -3.54
CA TYR A 154 -4.37 18.21 -4.05
C TYR A 154 -4.20 17.69 -5.47
N LYS A 155 -3.98 18.60 -6.42
CA LYS A 155 -3.81 18.23 -7.82
C LYS A 155 -2.35 17.85 -8.10
N PRO A 156 -2.05 16.62 -8.55
CA PRO A 156 -0.67 16.20 -8.83
C PRO A 156 0.01 17.09 -9.88
N SER A 157 -0.76 17.62 -10.84
CA SER A 157 -0.27 18.57 -11.84
C SER A 157 0.24 19.90 -11.27
N ILE A 158 -0.18 20.26 -10.05
CA ILE A 158 0.26 21.47 -9.34
C ILE A 158 1.35 21.15 -8.32
N PHE A 159 1.23 20.04 -7.59
CA PHE A 159 2.15 19.64 -6.53
C PHE A 159 3.17 18.59 -7.01
N GLN A 160 3.77 18.78 -8.18
CA GLN A 160 4.63 17.78 -8.86
C GLN A 160 5.84 17.33 -8.02
N ASP A 161 6.36 18.21 -7.16
CA ASP A 161 7.48 17.92 -6.27
C ASP A 161 7.12 17.00 -5.08
N TYR A 162 5.83 16.87 -4.80
CA TYR A 162 5.30 16.20 -3.60
C TYR A 162 4.42 15.01 -3.97
N LEU A 163 3.70 15.09 -5.09
CA LEU A 163 2.68 14.14 -5.48
C LEU A 163 3.05 13.52 -6.83
N LYS A 164 2.90 12.20 -6.93
CA LYS A 164 3.13 11.49 -8.19
C LYS A 164 1.96 10.57 -8.47
N PHE A 165 1.39 10.70 -9.66
CA PHE A 165 0.41 9.77 -10.18
C PHE A 165 0.94 9.22 -11.50
N LYS A 166 0.93 7.89 -11.65
CA LYS A 166 1.47 7.21 -12.84
C LYS A 166 0.53 6.08 -13.26
N CYS A 167 0.37 5.91 -14.57
CA CYS A 167 -0.25 4.73 -15.15
C CYS A 167 0.79 3.98 -15.97
N TYR A 168 0.86 2.66 -15.81
CA TYR A 168 1.73 1.78 -16.56
C TYR A 168 0.86 0.82 -17.36
N ARG A 169 0.96 0.88 -18.70
CA ARG A 169 0.20 0.05 -19.64
C ARG A 169 1.13 -0.48 -20.73
N ASP A 170 0.95 -1.73 -21.10
CA ASP A 170 1.59 -2.35 -22.27
C ASP A 170 3.12 -2.18 -22.29
N GLY A 171 3.74 -2.28 -21.11
CA GLY A 171 5.20 -2.20 -20.98
C GLY A 171 5.78 -0.78 -20.86
N SER A 172 4.94 0.25 -20.76
CA SER A 172 5.41 1.64 -20.68
C SER A 172 4.57 2.53 -19.76
N TYR A 173 5.19 3.58 -19.22
CA TYR A 173 4.46 4.62 -18.49
C TYR A 173 3.73 5.55 -19.47
N GLN A 174 2.47 5.81 -19.17
CA GLN A 174 1.64 6.74 -19.92
C GLN A 174 1.99 8.20 -19.54
N PRO A 175 1.84 9.15 -20.48
CA PRO A 175 2.09 10.56 -20.23
C PRO A 175 1.17 11.13 -19.13
N GLU A 176 1.68 12.07 -18.33
CA GLU A 176 0.93 12.69 -17.25
C GLU A 176 -0.34 13.38 -17.77
N GLY A 177 -1.52 12.99 -17.25
CA GLY A 177 -2.82 13.59 -17.60
C GLY A 177 -3.82 12.66 -18.28
N SER A 178 -3.47 11.40 -18.58
CA SER A 178 -4.44 10.38 -18.97
C SER A 178 -5.20 9.86 -17.74
N PHE A 179 -6.25 10.58 -17.35
CA PHE A 179 -7.27 10.06 -16.45
C PHE A 179 -8.23 9.15 -17.22
#